data_AF-A0A5C7T3H3-F1
#
_entry.id   AF-A0A5C7T3H3-F1
#
_cell.length_a   1.000
_cell.length_b   1.000
_cell.length_c   1.000
_cell.angle_alpha   90.00
_cell.angle_beta   90.00
_cell.angle_gamma   90.00
#
_symmetry.space_group_name_H-M   'P 1'
#
loop_
_entity.id
_entity.type
_entity.pdbx_description
1 polymer ?
#
loop_
_entity_poly.entity_id
_entity_poly.type
_entity_poly.pdbx_seq_one_letter_code
_entity_poly.pdbx_strand_id
1 'polypeptide(L)'
;MADRLSKLSGLSAADLKTAAADFKNFGQFVAAVHVSKNLDIPFDKLKAEMTKDGGSMGKAIKTLSPKSNADAEENKANRQAQQDLKQAS
;
A
#
# COMPACT_ATOMS: atom_id res chain seq x y z
N MET A 1 6.03 0.12 14.84
CA MET A 1 5.53 0.46 13.49
C MET A 1 5.96 -0.57 12.45
N ALA A 2 7.27 -0.85 12.32
CA ALA A 2 7.79 -1.87 11.40
C ALA A 2 7.12 -3.24 11.62
N ASP A 3 6.98 -3.69 12.86
CA ASP A 3 6.40 -5.02 13.17
C ASP A 3 4.95 -5.21 12.68
N ARG A 4 4.08 -4.20 12.89
CA ARG A 4 2.69 -4.21 12.40
C ARG A 4 2.62 -4.21 10.88
N LEU A 5 3.49 -3.43 10.23
CA LEU A 5 3.59 -3.38 8.78
C LEU A 5 4.12 -4.69 8.20
N SER A 6 5.14 -5.30 8.81
CA SER A 6 5.68 -6.60 8.42
C SER A 6 4.59 -7.68 8.49
N LYS A 7 3.75 -7.61 9.52
CA LYS A 7 2.63 -8.54 9.72
C LYS A 7 1.46 -8.31 8.75
N LEU A 8 1.29 -7.06 8.29
CA LEU A 8 0.24 -6.68 7.34
C LEU A 8 0.62 -7.01 5.90
N SER A 9 1.87 -6.77 5.51
CA SER A 9 2.36 -7.03 4.15
C SER A 9 2.98 -8.43 3.98
N GLY A 10 3.32 -9.10 5.08
CA GLY A 10 4.07 -10.37 5.06
C GLY A 10 5.55 -10.21 4.68
N LEU A 11 6.05 -8.97 4.58
CA LEU A 11 7.41 -8.66 4.17
C LEU A 11 8.37 -8.51 5.36
N SER A 12 9.65 -8.79 5.12
CA SER A 12 10.70 -8.54 6.12
C SER A 12 10.94 -7.04 6.31
N ALA A 13 11.53 -6.64 7.43
CA ALA A 13 11.85 -5.24 7.69
C ALA A 13 12.77 -4.61 6.62
N ALA A 14 13.65 -5.40 6.00
CA ALA A 14 14.49 -4.96 4.90
C ALA A 14 13.67 -4.70 3.63
N ASP A 15 12.77 -5.62 3.28
CA ASP A 15 11.88 -5.50 2.13
C ASP A 15 10.89 -4.34 2.30
N LEU A 16 10.37 -4.13 3.52
CA LEU A 16 9.54 -2.96 3.82
C LEU A 16 10.29 -1.66 3.55
N LYS A 17 11.57 -1.58 3.95
CA LYS A 17 12.37 -0.36 3.81
C LYS A 17 12.69 -0.07 2.35
N THR A 18 13.05 -1.11 1.58
CA THR A 18 13.27 -1.01 0.14
C THR A 18 11.99 -0.67 -0.59
N ALA A 19 10.89 -1.37 -0.30
CA ALA A 19 9.60 -1.08 -0.88
C ALA A 19 9.16 0.34 -0.57
N ALA A 20 9.23 0.80 0.69
CA ALA A 20 8.91 2.16 1.08
C ALA A 20 9.76 3.22 0.36
N ALA A 21 10.98 2.90 -0.05
CA ALA A 21 11.85 3.78 -0.83
C ALA A 21 11.42 3.91 -2.30
N ASP A 22 10.75 2.89 -2.86
CA ASP A 22 10.15 2.95 -4.20
C ASP A 22 8.87 3.81 -4.24
N PHE A 23 8.29 4.13 -3.07
CA PHE A 23 7.13 5.02 -2.99
C PHE A 23 7.56 6.47 -2.83
N LYS A 24 6.72 7.37 -3.35
CA LYS A 24 6.94 8.82 -3.27
C LYS A 24 6.98 9.32 -1.82
N ASN A 25 6.25 8.65 -0.93
CA ASN A 25 6.27 8.91 0.50
C ASN A 25 5.84 7.66 1.29
N PHE A 26 6.19 7.65 2.58
CA PHE A 26 5.86 6.54 3.48
C PHE A 26 4.35 6.35 3.64
N GLY A 27 3.55 7.41 3.51
CA GLY A 27 2.08 7.33 3.53
C GLY A 27 1.52 6.48 2.39
N GLN A 28 2.00 6.64 1.16
CA GLN A 28 1.59 5.81 0.02
C GLN A 28 1.99 4.35 0.20
N PHE A 29 3.16 4.08 0.78
CA PHE A 29 3.58 2.72 1.08
C PHE A 29 2.62 2.04 2.06
N VAL A 30 2.34 2.68 3.19
CA VAL A 30 1.42 2.14 4.21
C VAL A 30 0.01 1.98 3.63
N ALA A 31 -0.43 2.90 2.78
CA ALA A 31 -1.72 2.79 2.10
C ALA A 31 -1.74 1.58 1.14
N ALA A 32 -0.68 1.36 0.38
CA ALA A 32 -0.57 0.18 -0.49
C ALA A 32 -0.64 -1.14 0.30
N VAL A 33 -0.01 -1.19 1.49
CA VAL A 33 -0.12 -2.35 2.39
C VAL A 33 -1.56 -2.58 2.86
N HIS A 34 -2.27 -1.51 3.25
CA HIS A 34 -3.69 -1.59 3.64
C HIS A 34 -4.59 -2.04 2.50
N VAL A 35 -4.35 -1.57 1.26
CA VAL A 35 -5.08 -2.05 0.07
C VAL A 35 -4.87 -3.52 -0.17
N SER A 36 -3.61 -3.97 -0.14
CA SER A 36 -3.27 -5.38 -0.29
C SER A 36 -4.05 -6.24 0.71
N LYS A 37 -4.16 -5.76 1.96
CA LYS A 37 -4.93 -6.45 2.99
C LYS A 37 -6.44 -6.35 2.82
N ASN A 38 -6.99 -5.20 2.46
CA ASN A 38 -8.42 -4.98 2.31
C ASN A 38 -9.00 -5.78 1.14
N LEU A 39 -8.25 -5.86 0.05
CA LEU A 39 -8.66 -6.52 -1.19
C LEU A 39 -8.14 -7.95 -1.32
N ASP A 40 -7.40 -8.43 -0.32
CA ASP A 40 -6.73 -9.73 -0.32
C ASP A 40 -5.89 -9.95 -1.60
N ILE A 41 -5.25 -8.89 -2.10
CA ILE A 41 -4.40 -8.92 -3.29
C ILE A 41 -2.91 -8.92 -2.91
N PRO A 42 -2.02 -9.50 -3.73
CA PRO A 42 -0.60 -9.54 -3.42
C PRO A 42 0.02 -8.13 -3.44
N PHE A 43 0.69 -7.76 -2.35
CA PHE A 43 1.38 -6.46 -2.25
C PHE A 43 2.44 -6.29 -3.36
N ASP A 44 3.19 -7.32 -3.72
CA ASP A 44 4.17 -7.28 -4.81
C ASP A 44 3.56 -6.86 -6.15
N LYS A 45 2.35 -7.35 -6.46
CA LYS A 45 1.64 -6.97 -7.68
C LYS A 45 1.20 -5.51 -7.63
N LEU A 46 0.68 -5.07 -6.49
CA LEU A 46 0.27 -3.69 -6.28
C LEU A 46 1.46 -2.74 -6.38
N LYS A 47 2.57 -3.09 -5.73
CA LYS A 47 3.83 -2.35 -5.81
C LYS A 47 4.30 -2.25 -7.27
N ALA A 48 4.40 -3.37 -7.98
CA ALA A 48 4.87 -3.39 -9.37
C ALA A 48 4.04 -2.49 -10.31
N GLU A 49 2.72 -2.44 -10.12
CA GLU A 49 1.83 -1.57 -10.89
C GLU A 49 1.94 -0.10 -10.46
N MET A 50 2.24 0.20 -9.20
CA MET A 50 2.48 1.56 -8.71
C MET A 50 3.87 2.10 -9.08
N THR A 51 4.89 1.24 -9.15
CA THR A 51 6.26 1.60 -9.56
C THR A 51 6.43 1.63 -11.07
N LYS A 52 5.45 1.12 -11.82
CA LYS A 52 5.38 1.28 -13.28
C LYS A 52 5.21 2.75 -13.64
N ASP A 53 5.80 3.17 -14.75
CA ASP A 53 5.83 4.54 -15.25
C ASP A 53 4.45 5.24 -15.16
N GLY A 54 4.33 6.21 -14.26
CA GLY A 54 3.09 6.97 -14.03
C GLY A 54 1.94 6.22 -13.35
N GLY A 55 2.22 5.08 -12.71
CA GLY A 55 1.27 4.29 -11.93
C GLY A 55 0.76 5.06 -10.71
N SER A 56 -0.53 5.40 -10.70
CA SER A 56 -1.19 5.87 -9.48
C SER A 56 -1.76 4.69 -8.70
N MET A 57 -1.91 4.85 -7.39
CA MET A 57 -2.46 3.82 -6.50
C MET A 57 -3.84 3.35 -7.00
N GLY A 58 -4.75 4.27 -7.32
CA GLY A 58 -6.06 3.92 -7.87
C GLY A 58 -6.00 3.17 -9.21
N LYS A 59 -5.02 3.48 -10.08
CA LYS A 59 -4.82 2.69 -11.31
C LYS A 59 -4.38 1.26 -10.99
N ALA A 60 -3.39 1.10 -10.12
CA ALA A 60 -2.90 -0.21 -9.71
C ALA A 60 -4.01 -1.06 -9.07
N ILE A 61 -4.83 -0.46 -8.20
CA ILE A 61 -6.01 -1.11 -7.61
C ILE A 61 -6.99 -1.52 -8.69
N LYS A 62 -7.32 -0.63 -9.63
CA LYS A 62 -8.28 -0.92 -10.70
C LYS A 62 -7.78 -2.01 -11.65
N THR A 63 -6.46 -2.10 -11.88
CA THR A 63 -5.84 -3.17 -12.67
C THR A 63 -5.93 -4.52 -11.96
N LEU A 64 -5.60 -4.57 -10.66
CA LEU A 64 -5.53 -5.82 -9.90
C LEU A 64 -6.89 -6.29 -9.36
N SER A 65 -7.77 -5.34 -9.05
CA SER A 65 -9.09 -5.56 -8.48
C SER A 65 -10.13 -4.70 -9.21
N PRO A 66 -10.42 -4.99 -10.49
CA PRO A 66 -11.39 -4.23 -11.30
C PRO A 66 -12.82 -4.31 -10.78
N LYS A 67 -13.12 -5.30 -9.92
CA LYS A 67 -14.41 -5.46 -9.23
C LYS A 67 -14.57 -4.54 -8.01
N SER A 68 -13.46 -4.06 -7.46
CA SER A 68 -13.46 -3.22 -6.27
C SER A 68 -13.48 -1.75 -6.64
N ASN A 69 -14.06 -0.92 -5.77
CA ASN A 69 -14.06 0.52 -5.98
C ASN A 69 -12.68 1.09 -5.63
N ALA A 70 -11.86 1.28 -6.66
CA ALA A 70 -10.48 1.75 -6.52
C ALA A 70 -10.38 3.08 -5.76
N ASP A 71 -11.26 4.04 -6.03
CA ASP A 71 -11.28 5.34 -5.36
C ASP A 71 -11.66 5.20 -3.87
N ALA A 72 -12.61 4.33 -3.55
CA ALA A 72 -13.02 4.09 -2.18
C ALA A 72 -11.91 3.41 -1.37
N GLU A 73 -11.27 2.39 -1.95
CA GLU A 73 -10.17 1.67 -1.30
C GLU A 73 -8.90 2.51 -1.19
N GLU A 74 -8.56 3.29 -2.22
CA GLU A 74 -7.46 4.25 -2.15
C GLU A 74 -7.69 5.25 -1.01
N ASN A 75 -8.88 5.87 -0.94
CA ASN A 75 -9.20 6.82 0.13
C ASN A 75 -9.18 6.16 1.52
N LYS A 76 -9.76 4.96 1.64
CA LYS A 76 -9.79 4.20 2.90
C LYS A 76 -8.38 3.86 3.36
N ALA A 77 -7.55 3.32 2.48
CA ALA A 77 -6.18 2.96 2.77
C ALA A 77 -5.31 4.19 3.09
N ASN A 78 -5.53 5.32 2.41
CA ASN A 78 -4.83 6.56 2.70
C ASN A 78 -5.20 7.11 4.08
N ARG A 79 -6.48 7.00 4.49
CA ARG A 79 -6.91 7.32 5.86
C ARG A 79 -6.29 6.38 6.89
N GLN A 80 -6.29 5.08 6.63
CA GLN A 80 -5.66 4.08 7.51
C GLN A 80 -4.16 4.38 7.66
N ALA A 81 -3.48 4.69 6.56
CA ALA A 81 -2.08 5.08 6.56
C ALA A 81 -1.84 6.35 7.38
N GLN A 82 -2.65 7.39 7.21
CA GLN A 82 -2.55 8.60 8.02
C GLN A 82 -2.80 8.33 9.51
N GLN A 83 -3.74 7.45 9.84
CA GLN A 83 -3.99 7.05 11.23
C GLN A 83 -2.80 6.29 11.82
N ASP A 84 -2.26 5.30 11.10
CA ASP A 84 -1.07 4.57 11.55
C ASP A 84 0.13 5.51 11.69
N LEU A 85 0.30 6.48 10.79
CA LEU A 85 1.35 7.51 10.89
C LEU A 85 1.17 8.41 12.12
N LYS A 86 -0.06 8.85 12.40
CA LYS A 86 -0.39 9.66 13.59
C LYS A 86 -0.31 8.88 14.90
N GLN A 87 -0.57 7.58 14.89
CA GLN A 87 -0.40 6.73 16.06
C GLN A 87 1.06 6.32 16.28
N ALA A 88 1.91 6.48 15.26
CA ALA A 88 3.33 6.17 15.32
C ALA A 88 4.21 7.37 15.70
N SER A 89 3.63 8.57 15.83
CA SER A 89 4.27 9.78 16.36
C SER A 89 4.20 9.89 17.87
#